data_AF-A0ABD7KT89-F1
#
_entry.id   AF-A0ABD7KT89-F1
#
_cell.length_a   1.000
_cell.length_b   1.000
_cell.length_c   1.000
_cell.angle_alpha   90.00
_cell.angle_beta   90.00
_cell.angle_gamma   90.00
#
_symmetry.space_group_name_H-M   'P 1'
#
loop_
_entity.id
_entity.type
_entity.pdbx_description
1 polymer ?
#
loop_
_entity_poly.entity_id
_entity_poly.type
_entity_poly.pdbx_seq_one_letter_code
_entity_poly.pdbx_strand_id
1 'polypeptide(L)'
;MAQVHRDYRNLASYDGVSKYPLGMSFGIQLGGNGWGGGSGVDTYTGMLTLRGWHDSSGGGYVSWQLASTSQGLKYRQGNGTIQGNANVGFSTTHTIYSTQNTTKASDGTLKAASPVIKVFSDGAYQTNDESEGCNVTRLATGEYRIEGCQGLNSDAAWGGIDGGFDIPTDRNKQPLIWLDYEVSADGSVLVKTYHRTHPDAPAFARNEIDGVSDGDPVDIPCDQFVSVRVEMPADSLYNQKLSAAELAITADAGE
;
A
#
# COMPACT_ATOMS: atom_id res chain seq x y z
N MET A 1 -32.58 -7.78 10.25
CA MET A 1 -32.64 -7.92 11.74
C MET A 1 -31.52 -7.04 12.31
N ALA A 2 -31.83 -5.80 12.71
CA ALA A 2 -30.83 -4.78 13.00
C ALA A 2 -30.12 -5.03 14.34
N GLN A 3 -28.80 -5.20 14.32
CA GLN A 3 -27.97 -5.38 15.50
C GLN A 3 -27.89 -4.06 16.27
N VAL A 4 -28.76 -3.93 17.29
CA VAL A 4 -28.90 -2.79 18.18
C VAL A 4 -27.81 -2.77 19.25
N HIS A 5 -26.62 -2.31 18.88
CA HIS A 5 -25.68 -1.73 19.84
C HIS A 5 -24.86 -0.62 19.18
N ARG A 6 -25.53 0.51 18.93
CA ARG A 6 -24.86 1.73 18.49
C ARG A 6 -24.44 2.50 19.74
N ASP A 7 -23.17 2.39 20.10
CA ASP A 7 -22.57 3.18 21.18
C ASP A 7 -22.37 4.64 20.72
N TYR A 8 -23.44 5.43 20.78
CA TYR A 8 -23.46 6.87 20.43
C TYR A 8 -22.95 7.78 21.55
N ARG A 9 -21.99 7.34 22.37
CA ARG A 9 -21.47 8.22 23.43
C ARG A 9 -20.80 9.44 22.80
N ASN A 10 -21.34 10.62 23.10
CA ASN A 10 -20.75 11.90 22.74
C ASN A 10 -19.52 12.14 23.63
N LEU A 11 -18.40 11.50 23.26
CA LEU A 11 -17.15 11.60 23.98
C LEU A 11 -16.49 12.94 23.66
N ALA A 12 -16.20 13.73 24.71
CA ALA A 12 -15.50 15.01 24.57
C ALA A 12 -14.12 14.87 23.89
N SER A 13 -13.49 13.70 24.02
CA SER A 13 -12.31 13.28 23.25
C SER A 13 -12.24 11.75 23.25
N TYR A 14 -11.97 11.17 22.08
CA TYR A 14 -11.78 9.71 21.92
C TYR A 14 -10.48 9.21 22.53
N ASP A 15 -9.54 10.11 22.83
CA ASP A 15 -8.25 9.76 23.41
C ASP A 15 -8.36 9.49 24.91
N GLY A 16 -9.43 9.90 25.58
CA GLY A 16 -9.59 9.72 27.02
C GLY A 16 -9.91 8.27 27.42
N VAL A 17 -8.91 7.50 27.86
CA VAL A 17 -9.09 6.09 28.30
C VAL A 17 -10.16 5.96 29.38
N SER A 18 -10.24 6.92 30.30
CA SER A 18 -11.22 6.93 31.41
C SER A 18 -12.67 7.06 30.96
N LYS A 19 -12.91 7.48 29.70
CA LYS A 19 -14.25 7.61 29.12
C LYS A 19 -14.85 6.27 28.70
N TYR A 20 -14.04 5.22 28.64
CA TYR A 20 -14.48 3.86 28.30
C TYR A 20 -14.68 3.02 29.58
N PRO A 21 -15.68 2.13 29.62
CA PRO A 21 -15.86 1.22 30.74
C PRO A 21 -14.64 0.32 30.90
N LEU A 22 -14.42 -0.19 32.12
CA LEU A 22 -13.43 -1.23 32.34
C LEU A 22 -13.81 -2.49 31.53
N GLY A 23 -12.82 -3.14 30.92
CA GLY A 23 -13.03 -4.28 30.04
C GLY A 23 -13.14 -3.90 28.56
N MET A 24 -13.93 -4.66 27.81
CA MET A 24 -14.10 -4.47 26.37
C MET A 24 -15.39 -3.71 26.06
N SER A 25 -15.30 -2.71 25.19
CA SER A 25 -16.46 -2.02 24.61
C SER A 25 -16.31 -1.89 23.10
N PHE A 26 -17.40 -2.05 22.35
CA PHE A 26 -17.42 -1.97 20.88
C PHE A 26 -18.64 -1.20 20.39
N GLY A 27 -18.53 -0.58 19.21
CA GLY A 27 -19.63 0.14 18.59
C GLY A 27 -19.23 0.94 17.35
N ILE A 28 -20.20 1.71 16.83
CA ILE A 28 -20.02 2.64 15.72
C ILE A 28 -19.76 4.03 16.28
N GLN A 29 -18.76 4.74 15.74
CA GLN A 29 -18.36 6.09 16.13
C GLN A 29 -18.38 7.03 14.92
N LEU A 30 -18.41 8.34 15.15
CA LEU A 30 -18.19 9.33 14.09
C LEU A 30 -16.71 9.27 13.64
N GLY A 31 -16.45 9.29 12.33
CA GLY A 31 -15.08 9.19 11.81
C GLY A 31 -14.22 10.45 12.00
N GLY A 32 -14.81 11.58 12.37
CA GLY A 32 -14.09 12.79 12.72
C GLY A 32 -13.41 12.72 14.09
N ASN A 33 -12.12 13.08 14.13
CA ASN A 33 -11.24 13.29 15.31
C ASN A 33 -10.51 12.08 15.92
N GLY A 34 -9.64 11.40 15.16
CA GLY A 34 -8.42 10.90 15.82
C GLY A 34 -7.65 9.81 15.09
N TRP A 35 -8.24 9.11 14.12
CA TRP A 35 -7.64 7.88 13.55
C TRP A 35 -6.62 8.16 12.43
N GLY A 36 -6.02 9.35 12.43
CA GLY A 36 -5.07 9.78 11.39
C GLY A 36 -5.70 10.12 10.03
N GLY A 37 -6.99 9.86 9.84
CA GLY A 37 -7.78 10.47 8.78
C GLY A 37 -8.12 11.89 9.20
N GLY A 38 -7.68 12.88 8.42
CA GLY A 38 -8.14 14.26 8.59
C GLY A 38 -9.67 14.31 8.72
N SER A 39 -10.18 15.31 9.42
CA SER A 39 -11.62 15.49 9.59
C SER A 39 -12.35 15.38 8.25
N GLY A 40 -13.11 14.30 8.03
CA GLY A 40 -14.01 14.18 6.89
C GLY A 40 -13.86 12.98 5.95
N VAL A 41 -12.92 12.05 6.16
CA VAL A 41 -12.80 10.88 5.26
C VAL A 41 -13.90 9.84 5.53
N ASP A 42 -14.16 9.54 6.80
CA ASP A 42 -15.21 8.59 7.20
C ASP A 42 -16.33 9.31 7.94
N THR A 43 -17.58 9.06 7.53
CA THR A 43 -18.74 9.53 8.30
C THR A 43 -18.86 8.73 9.60
N TYR A 44 -18.65 7.42 9.53
CA TYR A 44 -18.69 6.51 10.66
C TYR A 44 -17.54 5.49 10.62
N THR A 45 -17.06 5.05 11.77
CA THR A 45 -16.05 4.00 11.92
C THR A 45 -16.49 2.97 12.96
N GLY A 46 -16.20 1.69 12.72
CA GLY A 46 -16.39 0.63 13.72
C GLY A 46 -15.18 0.58 14.65
N MET A 47 -15.40 0.54 15.96
CA MET A 47 -14.33 0.60 16.95
C MET A 47 -14.50 -0.45 18.06
N LEU A 48 -13.39 -1.07 18.45
CA LEU A 48 -13.22 -1.89 19.63
C LEU A 48 -12.23 -1.21 20.58
N THR A 49 -12.58 -1.09 21.85
CA THR A 49 -11.72 -0.55 22.91
C THR A 49 -11.57 -1.59 24.02
N LEU A 50 -10.33 -1.84 24.43
CA LEU A 50 -10.01 -2.54 25.66
C LEU A 50 -9.47 -1.52 26.68
N ARG A 51 -10.11 -1.43 27.83
CA ARG A 51 -9.55 -0.78 29.02
C ARG A 51 -9.19 -1.87 30.03
N GLY A 52 -7.91 -2.20 30.13
CA GLY A 52 -7.44 -3.27 31.01
C GLY A 52 -7.27 -2.88 32.48
N TRP A 53 -7.33 -1.58 32.83
CA TRP A 53 -7.09 -1.12 34.19
C TRP A 53 -8.07 -0.04 34.65
N HIS A 54 -8.40 -0.09 35.94
CA HIS A 54 -9.49 0.69 36.53
C HIS A 54 -9.13 2.17 36.75
N ASP A 55 -7.84 2.52 36.81
CA ASP A 55 -7.37 3.90 36.97
C ASP A 55 -6.11 4.21 36.13
N SER A 56 -5.47 5.35 36.39
CA SER A 56 -4.26 5.79 35.68
C SER A 56 -2.97 5.12 36.15
N SER A 57 -3.00 4.30 37.22
CA SER A 57 -1.80 3.67 37.79
C SER A 57 -1.31 2.46 36.98
N GLY A 58 -2.19 1.85 36.17
CA GLY A 58 -1.87 0.69 35.34
C GLY A 58 -0.92 0.97 34.17
N GLY A 59 -0.52 2.22 33.97
CA GLY A 59 0.20 2.66 32.78
C GLY A 59 -0.68 2.65 31.53
N GLY A 60 -0.32 3.42 30.50
CA GLY A 60 -1.12 3.50 29.27
C GLY A 60 -1.19 2.18 28.50
N TYR A 61 -0.18 1.32 28.60
CA TYR A 61 -0.03 0.13 27.75
C TYR A 61 -1.03 -1.02 28.02
N VAL A 62 -1.78 -0.98 29.12
CA VAL A 62 -2.82 -1.98 29.44
C VAL A 62 -4.16 -1.71 28.75
N SER A 63 -4.26 -0.61 28.01
CA SER A 63 -5.46 -0.25 27.24
C SER A 63 -5.10 -0.02 25.78
N TRP A 64 -5.98 -0.41 24.87
CA TRP A 64 -5.77 -0.24 23.43
C TRP A 64 -7.10 -0.17 22.67
N GLN A 65 -7.03 0.29 21.42
CA GLN A 65 -8.17 0.37 20.52
C GLN A 65 -7.84 -0.17 19.14
N LEU A 66 -8.84 -0.74 18.49
CA LEU A 66 -8.84 -1.13 17.08
C LEU A 66 -10.01 -0.44 16.38
N ALA A 67 -9.79 0.03 15.16
CA ALA A 67 -10.83 0.64 14.34
C ALA A 67 -10.77 0.17 12.88
N SER A 68 -11.95 0.05 12.28
CA SER A 68 -12.13 -0.13 10.83
C SER A 68 -12.48 1.20 10.20
N THR A 69 -11.65 1.64 9.25
CA THR A 69 -11.77 2.92 8.56
C THR A 69 -11.67 2.70 7.04
N SER A 70 -12.05 3.67 6.21
CA SER A 70 -11.84 3.58 4.75
C SER A 70 -10.36 3.46 4.37
N GLN A 71 -9.46 3.87 5.27
CA GLN A 71 -8.01 3.81 5.12
C GLN A 71 -7.40 2.52 5.70
N GLY A 72 -8.23 1.49 5.90
CA GLY A 72 -7.86 0.19 6.44
C GLY A 72 -7.97 0.06 7.96
N LEU A 73 -7.54 -1.09 8.49
CA LEU A 73 -7.55 -1.35 9.93
C LEU A 73 -6.49 -0.52 10.66
N LYS A 74 -6.89 0.12 11.75
CA LYS A 74 -6.02 0.99 12.56
C LYS A 74 -5.95 0.50 14.00
N TYR A 75 -4.84 0.82 14.66
CA TYR A 75 -4.55 0.45 16.05
C TYR A 75 -3.99 1.63 16.86
N ARG A 76 -4.41 1.75 18.12
CA ARG A 76 -3.83 2.67 19.11
C ARG A 76 -3.57 1.96 20.43
N GLN A 77 -2.48 2.33 21.09
CA GLN A 77 -2.18 1.94 22.47
C GLN A 77 -2.45 3.12 23.40
N GLY A 78 -2.72 2.88 24.67
CA GLY A 78 -2.64 3.96 25.65
C GLY A 78 -1.20 4.42 25.83
N ASN A 79 -0.99 5.74 25.85
CA ASN A 79 0.29 6.36 26.14
C ASN A 79 0.56 6.27 27.65
N GLY A 80 1.65 5.62 28.04
CA GLY A 80 2.05 5.48 29.44
C GLY A 80 3.25 6.36 29.74
N THR A 81 3.06 7.49 30.42
CA THR A 81 4.15 8.02 31.24
C THR A 81 3.95 7.56 32.67
N ILE A 82 4.93 6.79 33.17
CA ILE A 82 5.03 6.29 34.54
C ILE A 82 5.07 7.49 35.50
N GLN A 83 4.25 7.42 36.56
CA GLN A 83 4.16 8.31 37.73
C GLN A 83 4.14 9.83 37.47
N GLY A 84 2.97 10.44 37.65
CA GLY A 84 2.83 11.88 37.91
C GLY A 84 2.23 12.73 36.78
N ASN A 85 1.99 12.17 35.59
CA ASN A 85 1.38 12.90 34.48
C ASN A 85 -0.14 12.63 34.36
N ALA A 86 -0.92 13.71 34.30
CA ALA A 86 -2.39 13.69 34.21
C ALA A 86 -2.94 13.34 32.80
N ASN A 87 -2.07 13.20 31.78
CA ASN A 87 -2.46 12.91 30.41
C ASN A 87 -2.28 11.41 30.10
N VAL A 88 -3.20 10.58 30.60
CA VAL A 88 -3.34 9.18 30.17
C VAL A 88 -4.37 9.14 29.05
N GLY A 89 -3.91 9.05 27.80
CA GLY A 89 -4.75 8.97 26.62
C GLY A 89 -4.26 7.95 25.60
N PHE A 90 -5.09 7.62 24.60
CA PHE A 90 -4.65 6.82 23.46
C PHE A 90 -3.60 7.59 22.64
N SER A 91 -2.52 6.91 22.26
CA SER A 91 -1.34 7.44 21.58
C SER A 91 -1.56 7.57 20.07
N THR A 92 -0.47 7.84 19.33
CA THR A 92 -0.39 7.83 17.87
C THR A 92 -1.14 6.65 17.24
N THR A 93 -1.87 6.93 16.16
CA THR A 93 -2.54 5.90 15.36
C THR A 93 -1.53 5.17 14.49
N HIS A 94 -1.62 3.85 14.49
CA HIS A 94 -0.83 2.96 13.64
C HIS A 94 -1.74 2.30 12.60
N THR A 95 -1.25 2.16 11.37
CA THR A 95 -1.93 1.37 10.34
C THR A 95 -1.52 -0.09 10.47
N ILE A 96 -2.49 -0.99 10.43
CA ILE A 96 -2.23 -2.42 10.34
C ILE A 96 -2.02 -2.78 8.87
N TYR A 97 -0.84 -3.31 8.57
CA TYR A 97 -0.53 -3.87 7.26
C TYR A 97 -0.97 -5.33 7.19
N SER A 98 -1.63 -5.68 6.09
CA SER A 98 -2.18 -7.01 5.78
C SER A 98 -2.07 -7.27 4.27
N THR A 99 -2.48 -8.44 3.80
CA THR A 99 -2.54 -8.75 2.36
C THR A 99 -3.47 -7.82 1.58
N GLN A 100 -4.36 -7.07 2.24
CA GLN A 100 -5.22 -6.08 1.61
C GLN A 100 -4.47 -4.82 1.18
N ASN A 101 -3.46 -4.40 1.94
CA ASN A 101 -2.77 -3.12 1.75
C ASN A 101 -1.26 -3.26 1.67
N THR A 102 -0.78 -4.48 1.37
CA THR A 102 0.63 -4.75 1.06
C THR A 102 0.79 -5.71 -0.12
N THR A 103 1.84 -5.48 -0.90
CA THR A 103 2.30 -6.38 -1.96
C THR A 103 3.57 -7.08 -1.50
N LYS A 104 3.62 -8.41 -1.64
CA LYS A 104 4.82 -9.21 -1.37
C LYS A 104 5.70 -9.25 -2.62
N ALA A 105 6.93 -8.75 -2.52
CA ALA A 105 7.92 -8.85 -3.58
C ALA A 105 8.45 -10.30 -3.71
N SER A 106 9.15 -10.60 -4.82
CA SER A 106 9.75 -11.92 -5.09
C SER A 106 10.77 -12.34 -4.04
N ASP A 107 11.43 -11.38 -3.38
CA ASP A 107 12.38 -11.59 -2.28
C ASP A 107 11.72 -11.77 -0.90
N GLY A 108 10.38 -11.66 -0.83
CA GLY A 108 9.60 -11.80 0.40
C GLY A 108 9.41 -10.53 1.22
N THR A 109 9.94 -9.37 0.77
CA THR A 109 9.68 -8.08 1.42
C THR A 109 8.23 -7.64 1.23
N LEU A 110 7.62 -7.05 2.27
CA LEU A 110 6.29 -6.45 2.21
C LEU A 110 6.43 -4.97 1.87
N LYS A 111 5.78 -4.56 0.80
CA LYS A 111 5.71 -3.19 0.31
C LYS A 111 4.27 -2.70 0.44
N ALA A 112 4.02 -1.40 0.63
CA ALA A 112 2.66 -0.87 0.63
C ALA A 112 1.96 -1.25 -0.69
N ALA A 113 0.66 -1.54 -0.63
CA ALA A 113 -0.13 -1.84 -1.82
C ALA A 113 -0.08 -0.63 -2.75
N SER A 114 0.23 -0.92 -4.00
CA SER A 114 0.17 0.03 -5.10
C SER A 114 -0.27 -0.75 -6.33
N PRO A 115 -0.91 -0.10 -7.32
CA PRO A 115 -1.12 -0.71 -8.62
C PRO A 115 0.22 -1.15 -9.21
N VAL A 116 0.39 -2.46 -9.39
CA VAL A 116 1.65 -3.07 -9.83
C VAL A 116 1.40 -3.91 -11.08
N ILE A 117 2.27 -3.75 -12.05
CA ILE A 117 2.31 -4.52 -13.29
C ILE A 117 3.65 -5.22 -13.36
N LYS A 118 3.65 -6.55 -13.46
CA LYS A 118 4.87 -7.32 -13.74
C LYS A 118 5.00 -7.49 -15.24
N VAL A 119 6.14 -7.13 -15.81
CA VAL A 119 6.46 -7.22 -17.23
C VAL A 119 7.51 -8.31 -17.45
N PHE A 120 7.25 -9.23 -18.37
CA PHE A 120 8.13 -10.36 -18.71
C PHE A 120 8.80 -10.16 -20.08
N SER A 121 9.82 -10.97 -20.35
CA SER A 121 10.71 -10.85 -21.52
C SER A 121 9.99 -10.75 -22.86
N ASP A 122 8.94 -11.57 -23.04
CA ASP A 122 8.16 -11.70 -24.27
C ASP A 122 7.04 -10.67 -24.40
N GLY A 123 6.88 -9.79 -23.42
CA GLY A 123 5.76 -8.86 -23.32
C GLY A 123 4.54 -9.41 -22.61
N ALA A 124 4.56 -10.67 -22.13
CA ALA A 124 3.56 -11.13 -21.18
C ALA A 124 3.61 -10.25 -19.93
N TYR A 125 2.46 -10.14 -19.25
CA TYR A 125 2.35 -9.31 -18.06
C TYR A 125 1.35 -9.86 -17.05
N GLN A 126 1.47 -9.43 -15.80
CA GLN A 126 0.54 -9.72 -14.71
C GLN A 126 0.18 -8.43 -13.98
N THR A 127 -1.11 -8.15 -13.86
CA THR A 127 -1.67 -7.05 -13.07
C THR A 127 -2.13 -7.56 -11.70
N ASN A 128 -2.14 -6.69 -10.69
CA ASN A 128 -2.88 -6.92 -9.46
C ASN A 128 -4.30 -6.35 -9.58
N ASP A 129 -5.13 -6.52 -8.54
CA ASP A 129 -6.51 -6.04 -8.55
C ASP A 129 -6.58 -4.52 -8.78
N GLU A 130 -5.63 -3.75 -8.25
CA GLU A 130 -5.59 -2.29 -8.39
C GLU A 130 -5.15 -1.82 -9.77
N SER A 131 -4.29 -2.58 -10.48
CA SER A 131 -3.84 -2.27 -11.86
C SER A 131 -4.69 -2.97 -12.94
N GLU A 132 -5.85 -3.51 -12.57
CA GLU A 132 -6.78 -4.12 -13.51
C GLU A 132 -7.22 -3.09 -14.57
N GLY A 133 -7.10 -3.48 -15.84
CA GLY A 133 -7.35 -2.60 -16.98
C GLY A 133 -6.09 -2.05 -17.64
N CYS A 134 -4.91 -2.24 -17.03
CA CYS A 134 -3.65 -1.97 -17.71
C CYS A 134 -3.31 -3.06 -18.73
N ASN A 135 -2.65 -2.64 -19.81
CA ASN A 135 -2.16 -3.52 -20.86
C ASN A 135 -0.68 -3.26 -21.12
N VAL A 136 0.07 -4.31 -21.45
CA VAL A 136 1.49 -4.21 -21.80
C VAL A 136 1.70 -4.74 -23.22
N THR A 137 2.39 -3.95 -24.04
CA THR A 137 2.74 -4.30 -25.41
C THR A 137 4.25 -4.18 -25.59
N ARG A 138 4.91 -5.27 -25.99
CA ARG A 138 6.33 -5.24 -26.40
C ARG A 138 6.43 -4.63 -27.80
N LEU A 139 7.11 -3.50 -27.91
CA LEU A 139 7.27 -2.76 -29.18
C LEU A 139 8.51 -3.21 -29.95
N ALA A 140 9.61 -3.41 -29.24
CA ALA A 140 10.90 -3.84 -29.77
C ALA A 140 11.70 -4.59 -28.69
N THR A 141 12.91 -5.05 -29.02
CA THR A 141 13.82 -5.65 -28.04
C THR A 141 14.11 -4.65 -26.93
N GLY A 142 13.77 -5.02 -25.70
CA GLY A 142 13.94 -4.17 -24.54
C GLY A 142 12.99 -2.97 -24.47
N GLU A 143 11.92 -2.91 -25.27
CA GLU A 143 10.95 -1.82 -25.25
C GLU A 143 9.53 -2.31 -24.96
N TYR A 144 8.96 -1.88 -23.84
CA TYR A 144 7.65 -2.31 -23.35
C TYR A 144 6.76 -1.10 -23.05
N ARG A 145 5.63 -0.98 -23.74
CA ARG A 145 4.65 0.09 -23.52
C ARG A 145 3.54 -0.40 -22.61
N ILE A 146 3.27 0.37 -21.57
CA ILE A 146 2.20 0.16 -20.59
C ILE A 146 1.12 1.21 -20.82
N GLU A 147 -0.12 0.76 -21.01
CA GLU A 147 -1.29 1.59 -21.26
C GLU A 147 -2.36 1.32 -20.20
N GLY A 148 -3.29 2.27 -20.01
CA GLY A 148 -4.36 2.19 -18.99
C GLY A 148 -3.99 2.75 -17.61
N CYS A 149 -2.81 3.37 -17.49
CA CYS A 149 -2.34 4.09 -16.31
C CYS A 149 -2.22 5.61 -16.57
N GLN A 150 -2.03 6.40 -15.52
CA GLN A 150 -1.77 7.85 -15.55
C GLN A 150 -0.30 8.21 -15.27
N GLY A 151 0.62 7.28 -15.58
CA GLY A 151 2.05 7.44 -15.35
C GLY A 151 2.54 6.57 -14.18
N LEU A 152 3.70 6.93 -13.63
CA LEU A 152 4.28 6.25 -12.48
C LEU A 152 3.65 6.71 -11.18
N ASN A 153 3.61 5.80 -10.21
CA ASN A 153 3.17 6.13 -8.87
C ASN A 153 4.16 7.14 -8.24
N SER A 154 3.66 8.25 -7.71
CA SER A 154 4.48 9.37 -7.21
C SER A 154 4.85 9.27 -5.72
N ASP A 155 4.56 8.13 -5.06
CA ASP A 155 4.82 7.95 -3.64
C ASP A 155 6.34 7.95 -3.32
N ALA A 156 6.75 8.90 -2.48
CA ALA A 156 8.10 9.09 -2.00
C ALA A 156 8.69 7.87 -1.27
N ALA A 157 7.85 6.96 -0.76
CA ALA A 157 8.30 5.73 -0.11
C ALA A 157 8.92 4.70 -1.07
N TRP A 158 8.76 4.85 -2.39
CA TRP A 158 9.10 3.82 -3.39
C TRP A 158 10.12 4.27 -4.46
N GLY A 159 10.84 5.36 -4.17
CA GLY A 159 11.94 5.89 -4.98
C GLY A 159 11.73 7.34 -5.44
N GLY A 160 10.71 8.03 -4.91
CA GLY A 160 10.46 9.43 -5.24
C GLY A 160 9.81 9.60 -6.61
N ILE A 161 10.04 10.78 -7.21
CA ILE A 161 9.47 11.19 -8.51
C ILE A 161 9.90 10.25 -9.65
N ASP A 162 11.03 9.55 -9.45
CA ASP A 162 11.64 8.61 -10.39
C ASP A 162 11.38 7.12 -10.04
N GLY A 163 10.61 6.87 -8.98
CA GLY A 163 10.60 5.62 -8.23
C GLY A 163 9.33 4.78 -8.37
N GLY A 164 9.29 3.92 -9.38
CA GLY A 164 8.23 2.93 -9.54
C GLY A 164 8.71 1.54 -9.94
N PHE A 165 10.01 1.29 -10.02
CA PHE A 165 10.55 0.09 -10.66
C PHE A 165 11.25 -0.86 -9.69
N ASP A 166 11.04 -2.16 -9.89
CA ASP A 166 11.86 -3.24 -9.32
C ASP A 166 12.50 -3.99 -10.49
N ILE A 167 13.83 -3.99 -10.56
CA ILE A 167 14.58 -4.56 -11.69
C ILE A 167 15.18 -5.92 -11.31
N PRO A 168 15.29 -6.85 -12.27
CA PRO A 168 15.96 -8.14 -12.11
C PRO A 168 17.37 -8.02 -11.51
N THR A 169 17.66 -8.85 -10.52
CA THR A 169 18.99 -8.91 -9.87
C THR A 169 19.54 -10.34 -9.87
N ASP A 170 20.86 -10.46 -9.84
CA ASP A 170 21.55 -11.74 -9.70
C ASP A 170 21.54 -12.24 -8.23
N ARG A 171 22.14 -13.41 -7.99
CA ARG A 171 22.29 -14.00 -6.65
C ARG A 171 23.08 -13.12 -5.66
N ASN A 172 23.86 -12.16 -6.15
CA ASN A 172 24.66 -11.22 -5.38
C ASN A 172 24.00 -9.83 -5.26
N LYS A 173 22.73 -9.71 -5.66
CA LYS A 173 21.96 -8.44 -5.70
C LYS A 173 22.54 -7.40 -6.67
N GLN A 174 23.24 -7.86 -7.71
CA GLN A 174 23.71 -7.01 -8.80
C GLN A 174 22.62 -6.89 -9.86
N PRO A 175 22.23 -5.67 -10.29
CA PRO A 175 21.21 -5.51 -11.31
C PRO A 175 21.64 -6.07 -12.66
N LEU A 176 20.77 -6.84 -13.31
CA LEU A 176 21.08 -7.49 -14.58
C LEU A 176 20.87 -6.58 -15.80
N ILE A 177 20.08 -5.51 -15.61
CA ILE A 177 19.71 -4.56 -16.65
C ILE A 177 19.82 -3.11 -16.14
N TRP A 178 20.03 -2.19 -17.06
CA TRP A 178 19.67 -0.79 -16.90
C TRP A 178 18.21 -0.61 -17.29
N LEU A 179 17.51 0.29 -16.63
CA LEU A 179 16.13 0.65 -16.95
C LEU A 179 16.07 2.15 -17.17
N ASP A 180 15.48 2.53 -18.29
CA ASP A 180 15.08 3.89 -18.62
C ASP A 180 13.58 3.90 -18.89
N TYR A 181 12.94 5.06 -18.77
CA TYR A 181 11.50 5.16 -19.02
C TYR A 181 11.08 6.54 -19.53
N GLU A 182 9.98 6.55 -20.27
CA GLU A 182 9.33 7.77 -20.75
C GLU A 182 7.84 7.71 -20.42
N VAL A 183 7.30 8.81 -19.88
CA VAL A 183 5.86 8.95 -19.64
C VAL A 183 5.28 9.83 -20.74
N SER A 184 4.34 9.27 -21.49
CA SER A 184 3.62 9.99 -22.55
C SER A 184 2.54 10.89 -21.97
N ALA A 185 2.10 11.89 -22.73
CA ALA A 185 1.08 12.85 -22.30
C ALA A 185 -0.29 12.20 -22.02
N ASP A 186 -0.54 11.01 -22.57
CA ASP A 186 -1.72 10.20 -22.32
C ASP A 186 -1.63 9.36 -21.02
N GLY A 187 -0.51 9.44 -20.30
CA GLY A 187 -0.24 8.66 -19.09
C GLY A 187 0.37 7.27 -19.35
N SER A 188 0.55 6.88 -20.62
CA SER A 188 1.23 5.63 -20.95
C SER A 188 2.72 5.68 -20.59
N VAL A 189 3.25 4.57 -20.10
CA VAL A 189 4.65 4.44 -19.67
C VAL A 189 5.39 3.54 -20.64
N LEU A 190 6.44 4.06 -21.28
CA LEU A 190 7.36 3.28 -22.09
C LEU A 190 8.57 2.90 -21.24
N VAL A 191 8.77 1.61 -21.02
CA VAL A 191 9.91 1.04 -20.28
C VAL A 191 10.94 0.54 -21.28
N LYS A 192 12.18 1.00 -21.13
CA LYS A 192 13.34 0.61 -21.95
C LYS A 192 14.36 -0.11 -21.10
N THR A 193 14.85 -1.26 -21.55
CA THR A 193 15.80 -2.09 -20.82
C THR A 193 17.08 -2.31 -21.62
N TYR A 194 18.23 -2.17 -20.95
CA TYR A 194 19.54 -2.32 -21.56
C TYR A 194 20.41 -3.27 -20.76
N HIS A 195 21.33 -3.94 -21.42
CA HIS A 195 22.23 -4.89 -20.79
C HIS A 195 23.16 -4.18 -19.81
N ARG A 196 23.33 -4.73 -18.61
CA ARG A 196 24.22 -4.19 -17.59
C ARG A 196 25.32 -5.17 -17.21
N THR A 197 26.56 -4.80 -17.49
CA THR A 197 27.73 -5.59 -17.07
C THR A 197 28.33 -5.07 -15.76
N HIS A 198 29.04 -5.93 -15.04
CA HIS A 198 29.74 -5.61 -13.79
C HIS A 198 31.23 -5.93 -13.92
N PRO A 199 32.06 -5.06 -14.54
CA PRO A 199 33.47 -5.35 -14.83
C PRO A 199 34.32 -5.60 -13.58
N ASP A 200 33.95 -4.96 -12.47
CA ASP A 200 34.61 -5.09 -11.16
C ASP A 200 34.24 -6.40 -10.43
N ALA A 201 33.24 -7.14 -10.92
CA ALA A 201 32.84 -8.41 -10.35
C ALA A 201 33.76 -9.57 -10.82
N PRO A 202 33.85 -10.66 -10.05
CA PRO A 202 34.49 -11.90 -10.51
C PRO A 202 33.86 -12.39 -11.82
N ALA A 203 34.63 -13.07 -12.68
CA ALA A 203 34.19 -13.49 -14.03
C ALA A 203 32.82 -14.18 -14.07
N PHE A 204 32.46 -14.98 -13.06
CA PHE A 204 31.17 -15.67 -12.98
C PHE A 204 29.97 -14.77 -12.63
N ALA A 205 30.21 -13.53 -12.21
CA ALA A 205 29.21 -12.56 -11.74
C ALA A 205 29.22 -11.26 -12.56
N ARG A 206 29.96 -11.20 -13.68
CA ARG A 206 30.04 -10.00 -14.52
C ARG A 206 28.80 -9.72 -15.35
N ASN A 207 27.89 -10.70 -15.44
CA ASN A 207 26.74 -10.66 -16.33
C ASN A 207 27.16 -10.37 -17.78
N GLU A 208 28.17 -11.08 -18.30
CA GLU A 208 28.60 -10.95 -19.71
C GLU A 208 27.74 -11.88 -20.59
N ILE A 209 27.18 -11.33 -21.68
CA ILE A 209 26.43 -12.09 -22.69
C ILE A 209 27.18 -11.98 -24.03
N ASP A 210 27.39 -13.12 -24.69
CA ASP A 210 28.08 -13.15 -25.99
C ASP A 210 27.37 -12.28 -27.03
N GLY A 211 28.07 -11.28 -27.56
CA GLY A 211 27.56 -10.40 -28.60
C GLY A 211 26.68 -9.25 -28.11
N VAL A 212 26.57 -9.02 -26.79
CA VAL A 212 25.84 -7.91 -26.20
C VAL A 212 26.79 -7.10 -25.29
N SER A 213 26.89 -5.81 -25.54
CA SER A 213 27.73 -4.88 -24.78
C SER A 213 26.93 -4.21 -23.67
N ASP A 214 27.62 -3.64 -22.68
CA ASP A 214 26.97 -2.78 -21.68
C ASP A 214 26.25 -1.60 -22.36
N GLY A 215 24.98 -1.41 -22.01
CA GLY A 215 24.12 -0.39 -22.60
C GLY A 215 23.42 -0.79 -23.90
N ASP A 216 23.65 -1.99 -24.45
CA ASP A 216 22.91 -2.46 -25.62
C ASP A 216 21.46 -2.83 -25.24
N PRO A 217 20.45 -2.54 -26.09
CA PRO A 217 19.06 -2.92 -25.82
C PRO A 217 18.92 -4.44 -25.66
N VAL A 218 18.31 -4.86 -24.55
CA VAL A 218 18.08 -6.28 -24.26
C VAL A 218 16.73 -6.45 -23.59
N ASP A 219 16.04 -7.55 -23.91
CA ASP A 219 14.82 -7.91 -23.20
C ASP A 219 15.10 -8.27 -21.74
N ILE A 220 14.05 -8.22 -20.92
CA ILE A 220 14.08 -8.66 -19.53
C ILE A 220 14.54 -10.14 -19.48
N PRO A 221 15.39 -10.55 -18.51
CA PRO A 221 15.77 -11.96 -18.35
C PRO A 221 14.56 -12.89 -18.26
N CYS A 222 14.56 -13.98 -19.03
CA CYS A 222 13.39 -14.86 -19.21
C CYS A 222 12.90 -15.56 -17.92
N ASP A 223 13.75 -15.66 -16.90
CA ASP A 223 13.44 -16.24 -15.58
C ASP A 223 12.98 -15.18 -14.55
N GLN A 224 12.97 -13.91 -14.93
CA GLN A 224 12.64 -12.78 -14.05
C GLN A 224 11.62 -11.83 -14.72
N PHE A 225 11.25 -10.78 -14.00
CA PHE A 225 10.31 -9.75 -14.46
C PHE A 225 10.75 -8.39 -13.95
N VAL A 226 10.32 -7.33 -14.63
CA VAL A 226 10.37 -5.96 -14.10
C VAL A 226 9.03 -5.68 -13.42
N SER A 227 9.05 -5.20 -12.19
CA SER A 227 7.84 -4.72 -11.52
C SER A 227 7.70 -3.23 -11.76
N VAL A 228 6.59 -2.79 -12.32
CA VAL A 228 6.27 -1.38 -12.56
C VAL A 228 5.10 -0.97 -11.68
N ARG A 229 5.27 0.06 -10.88
CA ARG A 229 4.23 0.68 -10.06
C ARG A 229 3.66 1.88 -10.81
N VAL A 230 2.37 1.83 -11.06
CA VAL A 230 1.69 2.83 -11.87
C VAL A 230 0.69 3.61 -11.04
N GLU A 231 0.42 4.83 -11.48
CA GLU A 231 -0.73 5.59 -11.00
C GLU A 231 -1.95 5.19 -11.82
N MET A 232 -3.05 4.87 -11.15
CA MET A 232 -4.28 4.46 -11.84
C MET A 232 -5.25 5.63 -11.93
N PRO A 233 -5.99 5.76 -13.05
CA PRO A 233 -7.01 6.79 -13.17
C PRO A 233 -8.11 6.61 -12.11
N ALA A 234 -8.73 7.73 -11.70
CA ALA A 234 -9.77 7.72 -10.68
C ALA A 234 -10.97 6.83 -11.05
N ASP A 235 -11.25 6.69 -12.35
CA ASP A 235 -12.27 5.81 -12.93
C ASP A 235 -11.73 4.43 -13.33
N SER A 236 -10.61 3.97 -12.76
CA SER A 236 -10.10 2.61 -12.99
C SER A 236 -11.16 1.54 -12.69
N LEU A 237 -11.05 0.38 -13.35
CA LEU A 237 -11.98 -0.73 -13.18
C LEU A 237 -12.12 -1.15 -11.71
N TYR A 238 -11.01 -1.11 -10.96
CA TYR A 238 -10.99 -1.34 -9.52
C TYR A 238 -11.85 -0.34 -8.75
N ASN A 239 -11.65 0.96 -8.99
CA ASN A 239 -12.43 2.02 -8.33
C ASN A 239 -13.91 1.98 -8.72
N GLN A 240 -14.23 1.61 -9.96
CA GLN A 240 -15.60 1.39 -10.42
C GLN A 240 -16.26 0.20 -9.70
N LYS A 241 -15.54 -0.92 -9.53
CA LYS A 241 -16.05 -2.08 -8.77
C LYS A 241 -16.28 -1.74 -7.31
N LEU A 242 -15.37 -0.97 -6.69
CA LEU A 242 -15.48 -0.55 -5.29
C LEU A 242 -16.69 0.39 -5.08
N SER A 243 -16.83 1.40 -5.94
CA SER A 243 -17.96 2.34 -5.89
C SER A 243 -19.30 1.67 -6.22
N ALA A 244 -19.35 0.74 -7.18
CA ALA A 244 -20.55 -0.05 -7.45
C ALA A 244 -20.95 -0.94 -6.27
N ALA A 245 -19.97 -1.55 -5.57
CA ALA A 245 -20.22 -2.32 -4.37
C ALA A 245 -20.75 -1.44 -3.22
N GLU A 246 -20.21 -0.24 -3.04
CA GLU A 246 -20.69 0.74 -2.06
C GLU A 246 -22.13 1.22 -2.35
N LEU A 247 -22.43 1.50 -3.63
CA LEU A 247 -23.77 1.86 -4.08
C LEU A 247 -24.78 0.72 -3.88
N ALA A 248 -24.39 -0.54 -4.12
CA ALA A 248 -25.26 -1.69 -3.88
C ALA A 248 -25.60 -1.87 -2.39
N ILE A 249 -24.62 -1.65 -1.49
CA ILE A 249 -24.82 -1.73 -0.04
C ILE A 249 -25.74 -0.61 0.46
N THR A 250 -25.63 0.60 -0.10
CA THR A 250 -26.48 1.73 0.29
C THR A 250 -27.91 1.61 -0.25
N ALA A 251 -28.11 0.98 -1.42
CA ALA A 251 -29.43 0.71 -1.96
C ALA A 251 -30.21 -0.36 -1.17
N ASP A 252 -29.54 -1.42 -0.72
CA ASP A 252 -30.15 -2.50 0.08
C ASP A 252 -30.47 -2.08 1.53
N ALA A 253 -29.79 -1.04 2.05
CA ALA A 253 -30.09 -0.45 3.36
C ALA A 253 -31.31 0.50 3.34
N GLY A 254 -31.91 0.75 2.17
CA GLY A 254 -33.04 1.64 1.94
C GLY A 254 -34.42 0.97 1.82
N GLU A 255 -34.50 -0.37 1.86
CA GLU A 255 -35.74 -1.16 2.00
C GLU A 255 -35.96 -1.65 3.45
#